data_AF-A0A662X2X1-F1
#
_entry.id   AF-A0A662X2X1-F1
#
_cell.length_a   1.000
_cell.length_b   1.000
_cell.length_c   1.000
_cell.angle_alpha   90.00
_cell.angle_beta   90.00
_cell.angle_gamma   90.00
#
_symmetry.space_group_name_H-M   'P 1'
#
loop_
_entity.id
_entity.type
_entity.pdbx_description
1 polymer ?
#
loop_
_entity_poly.entity_id
_entity_poly.type
_entity_poly.pdbx_seq_one_letter_code
_entity_poly.pdbx_strand_id
1 'polypeptide(L)'
;MEKWRSAQHPKDKLVLLVLSSVALGGCGIWCMHFTGMTALQLTREDGSILPVDFEAGLTVLSFICAVLGVFVGLKIASTDPFFLEMEQEKRKSILDLAHVGMSDLVNKQKVAQRIRLIALFSRLPRIAGGGLFAAVGVLVMHYLGMMAQRTETTMHLTTGLVVLSTIIAFVTATAAFWIIFRAVRQSPQLFP
;
A
#
# COMPACT_ATOMS: atom_id res chain seq x y z
N MET A 1 -21.24 4.23 23.05
CA MET A 1 -20.01 3.78 22.35
C MET A 1 -20.09 4.12 20.86
N GLU A 2 -20.24 5.40 20.49
CA GLU A 2 -20.73 5.81 19.15
C GLU A 2 -19.73 6.63 18.31
N LYS A 3 -18.45 6.72 18.70
CA LYS A 3 -17.47 7.55 17.97
C LYS A 3 -16.94 6.93 16.66
N TRP A 4 -17.23 5.66 16.36
CA TRP A 4 -16.71 4.98 15.17
C TRP A 4 -17.42 5.35 13.85
N ARG A 5 -18.48 6.17 13.89
CA ARG A 5 -19.32 6.49 12.73
C ARG A 5 -19.01 7.83 12.05
N SER A 6 -17.97 8.56 12.46
CA SER A 6 -17.70 9.91 11.93
C SER A 6 -16.58 9.99 10.89
N ALA A 7 -16.30 8.94 10.10
CA ALA A 7 -15.37 9.04 8.96
C ALA A 7 -15.92 9.86 7.77
N GLN A 8 -16.73 10.89 8.04
CA GLN A 8 -17.39 11.71 7.03
C GLN A 8 -16.65 13.02 6.75
N HIS A 9 -15.81 13.52 7.68
CA HIS A 9 -15.07 14.77 7.42
C HIS A 9 -13.79 14.52 6.58
N PRO A 10 -13.48 15.41 5.62
CA PRO A 10 -12.28 15.31 4.79
C PRO A 10 -10.99 15.30 5.62
N LYS A 11 -11.00 15.94 6.79
CA LYS A 11 -9.89 15.95 7.74
C LYS A 11 -9.63 14.57 8.35
N ASP A 12 -10.68 13.84 8.72
CA ASP A 12 -10.56 12.50 9.33
C ASP A 12 -10.02 11.47 8.32
N LYS A 13 -10.48 11.57 7.07
CA LYS A 13 -9.95 10.75 5.96
C LYS A 13 -8.46 11.02 5.74
N LEU A 14 -8.04 12.29 5.75
CA LEU A 14 -6.63 12.66 5.62
C LEU A 14 -5.79 12.13 6.79
N VAL A 15 -6.26 12.30 8.03
CA VAL A 15 -5.58 11.78 9.23
C VAL A 15 -5.37 10.27 9.13
N LEU A 16 -6.40 9.54 8.72
CA LEU A 16 -6.32 8.08 8.58
C LEU A 16 -5.33 7.66 7.47
N LEU A 17 -5.26 8.41 6.37
CA LEU A 17 -4.27 8.16 5.30
C LEU A 17 -2.84 8.44 5.77
N VAL A 18 -2.63 9.51 6.52
CA VAL A 18 -1.31 9.83 7.11
C VAL A 18 -0.89 8.74 8.10
N LEU A 19 -1.79 8.34 9.01
CA LEU A 19 -1.52 7.27 9.97
C LEU A 19 -1.19 5.94 9.26
N SER A 20 -1.95 5.60 8.22
CA SER A 20 -1.71 4.39 7.41
C SER A 20 -0.36 4.43 6.70
N SER A 21 0.01 5.59 6.15
CA SER A 21 1.30 5.78 5.48
C SER A 21 2.49 5.67 6.44
N VAL A 22 2.39 6.28 7.62
CA VAL A 22 3.45 6.18 8.64
C VAL A 22 3.57 4.75 9.17
N ALA A 23 2.44 4.06 9.40
CA ALA A 23 2.44 2.68 9.86
C ALA A 23 3.01 1.71 8.81
N LEU A 24 2.53 1.78 7.56
CA LEU A 24 2.96 0.87 6.49
C LEU A 24 4.36 1.24 5.98
N GLY A 25 4.60 2.50 5.61
CA GLY A 25 5.85 2.97 5.02
C GLY A 25 6.98 3.11 6.04
N GLY A 26 6.69 3.70 7.21
CA GLY A 26 7.67 3.88 8.26
C GLY A 26 7.86 2.61 9.11
N CYS A 27 6.81 2.18 9.81
CA CYS A 27 6.95 1.09 10.77
C CYS A 27 7.09 -0.29 10.11
N GLY A 28 6.40 -0.54 9.00
CA GLY A 28 6.47 -1.80 8.28
C GLY A 28 7.71 -1.88 7.39
N ILE A 29 7.72 -1.09 6.32
CA ILE A 29 8.74 -1.18 5.26
C ILE A 29 10.10 -0.69 5.78
N TRP A 30 10.14 0.48 6.43
CA TRP A 30 11.40 1.06 6.89
C TRP A 30 12.06 0.35 8.05
N CYS A 31 11.32 0.01 9.11
CA CYS A 31 11.91 -0.79 10.18
C CYS A 31 12.38 -2.15 9.65
N MET A 32 11.55 -2.90 8.90
CA MET A 32 11.92 -4.22 8.39
C MET A 32 13.24 -4.18 7.60
N HIS A 33 13.41 -3.18 6.73
CA HIS A 33 14.60 -3.07 5.90
C HIS A 33 15.86 -2.79 6.73
N PHE A 34 15.85 -1.79 7.62
CA PHE A 34 17.00 -1.45 8.46
C PHE A 34 17.33 -2.54 9.49
N THR A 35 16.30 -3.15 10.10
CA THR A 35 16.52 -4.30 10.99
C THR A 35 17.12 -5.48 10.24
N GLY A 36 16.68 -5.72 9.00
CA GLY A 36 17.23 -6.77 8.15
C GLY A 36 18.70 -6.53 7.78
N MET A 37 19.07 -5.29 7.49
CA MET A 37 20.45 -4.92 7.20
C MET A 37 21.34 -5.00 8.44
N THR A 38 20.84 -4.59 9.61
CA THR A 38 21.57 -4.68 10.89
C THR A 38 21.76 -6.13 11.34
N ALA A 39 20.88 -7.05 10.92
CA ALA A 39 21.01 -8.47 11.22
C ALA A 39 22.18 -9.14 10.48
N LEU A 40 22.72 -8.52 9.42
CA LEU A 40 23.87 -9.05 8.70
C LEU A 40 25.16 -8.73 9.47
N GLN A 41 25.80 -9.77 10.01
CA GLN A 41 27.15 -9.67 10.59
C GLN A 41 28.18 -10.01 9.51
N LEU A 42 28.94 -9.00 9.10
CA LEU A 42 30.02 -9.17 8.13
C LEU A 42 31.32 -9.45 8.90
N THR A 43 31.72 -10.71 8.94
CA THR A 43 33.01 -11.14 9.50
C THR A 43 34.06 -11.12 8.40
N ARG A 44 35.20 -10.48 8.65
CA ARG A 44 36.35 -10.50 7.75
C ARG A 44 37.05 -11.85 7.82
N GLU A 45 37.85 -12.17 6.80
CA GLU A 45 38.70 -13.37 6.75
C GLU A 45 39.62 -13.51 7.98
N ASP A 46 39.97 -12.39 8.63
CA ASP A 46 40.77 -12.32 9.86
C ASP A 46 39.96 -12.58 11.16
N GLY A 47 38.67 -12.91 11.06
CA GLY A 47 37.80 -13.18 12.22
C GLY A 47 37.29 -11.93 12.97
N SER A 48 37.69 -10.72 12.56
CA SER A 48 37.17 -9.47 13.10
C SER A 48 35.81 -9.10 12.51
N ILE A 49 34.90 -8.61 13.37
CA ILE A 49 33.59 -8.10 12.97
C ILE A 49 33.74 -6.70 12.36
N LEU A 50 33.19 -6.49 11.16
CA LEU A 50 33.12 -5.17 10.54
C LEU A 50 31.92 -4.41 11.14
N PRO A 51 32.14 -3.32 11.89
CA PRO A 51 31.04 -2.50 12.37
C PRO A 51 30.35 -1.85 11.15
N VAL A 52 29.05 -2.07 11.03
CA VAL A 52 28.20 -1.46 10.00
C VAL A 52 27.49 -0.29 10.64
N ASP A 53 27.99 0.91 10.36
CA ASP A 53 27.37 2.15 10.83
C ASP A 53 26.42 2.71 9.77
N PHE A 54 25.42 3.48 10.21
CA PHE A 54 24.49 4.13 9.32
C PHE A 54 24.65 5.65 9.35
N GLU A 55 24.70 6.27 8.18
CA GLU A 55 24.61 7.71 8.10
C GLU A 55 23.19 8.19 8.45
N ALA A 56 23.09 9.02 9.50
CA ALA A 56 21.81 9.52 9.99
C ALA A 56 21.03 10.31 8.92
N GLY A 57 21.72 11.11 8.10
CA GLY A 57 21.09 11.93 7.06
C GLY A 57 20.35 11.09 6.01
N LEU A 58 21.03 10.11 5.42
CA LEU A 58 20.45 9.20 4.42
C LEU A 58 19.39 8.28 5.04
N THR A 59 19.59 7.86 6.29
CA THR A 59 18.62 7.06 7.04
C THR A 59 17.30 7.79 7.23
N VAL A 60 17.33 9.06 7.66
CA VAL A 60 16.13 9.89 7.80
C VAL A 60 15.51 10.22 6.44
N LEU A 61 16.33 10.50 5.41
CA LEU A 61 15.83 10.76 4.06
C LEU A 61 15.08 9.55 3.49
N SER A 62 15.62 8.34 3.68
CA SER A 62 14.98 7.09 3.24
C SER A 62 13.63 6.86 3.94
N PHE A 63 13.52 7.19 5.23
CA PHE A 63 12.26 7.15 5.98
C PHE A 63 11.22 8.10 5.37
N ILE A 64 11.61 9.35 5.12
CA ILE A 64 10.73 10.37 4.53
C ILE A 64 10.25 9.91 3.14
N CYS A 65 11.16 9.40 2.30
CA CYS A 65 10.80 8.89 0.98
C CYS A 65 9.81 7.72 1.03
N ALA A 66 9.98 6.78 1.96
CA ALA A 66 9.05 5.65 2.12
C ALA A 66 7.65 6.13 2.53
N VAL A 67 7.58 6.98 3.57
CA VAL A 67 6.29 7.52 4.05
C VAL A 67 5.60 8.31 2.94
N LEU A 68 6.32 9.20 2.26
CA LEU A 68 5.76 10.01 1.17
C LEU A 68 5.29 9.15 -0.01
N GLY A 69 6.07 8.15 -0.44
CA GLY A 69 5.69 7.27 -1.53
C GLY A 69 4.42 6.47 -1.23
N VAL A 70 4.34 5.89 -0.02
CA VAL A 70 3.14 5.17 0.44
C VAL A 70 1.96 6.14 0.59
N PHE A 71 2.17 7.36 1.11
CA PHE A 71 1.13 8.37 1.25
C PHE A 71 0.54 8.77 -0.10
N VAL A 72 1.39 9.06 -1.09
CA VAL A 72 0.97 9.42 -2.45
C VAL A 72 0.25 8.24 -3.10
N GLY A 73 0.77 7.02 -2.97
CA GLY A 73 0.12 5.81 -3.48
C GLY A 73 -1.28 5.62 -2.89
N LEU A 74 -1.41 5.71 -1.56
CA LEU A 74 -2.69 5.60 -0.85
C LEU A 74 -3.64 6.75 -1.20
N LYS A 75 -3.15 7.99 -1.32
CA LYS A 75 -3.96 9.16 -1.69
C LYS A 75 -4.51 9.03 -3.11
N ILE A 76 -3.69 8.57 -4.05
CA ILE A 76 -4.11 8.31 -5.43
C ILE A 76 -5.18 7.20 -5.44
N ALA A 77 -4.96 6.12 -4.70
CA ALA A 77 -5.94 5.04 -4.58
C ALA A 77 -7.23 5.46 -3.84
N SER A 78 -7.16 6.40 -2.91
CA SER A 78 -8.31 6.84 -2.11
C SER A 78 -9.18 7.90 -2.79
N THR A 79 -8.64 8.66 -3.75
CA THR A 79 -9.36 9.75 -4.44
C THR A 79 -10.22 9.24 -5.60
N ASP A 80 -10.47 7.93 -5.67
CA ASP A 80 -11.25 7.33 -6.76
C ASP A 80 -12.72 7.83 -6.76
N PRO A 81 -13.22 8.41 -7.86
CA PRO A 81 -14.63 8.81 -8.04
C PRO A 81 -15.63 7.70 -7.73
N PHE A 82 -15.22 6.43 -7.88
CA PHE A 82 -16.04 5.26 -7.56
C PHE A 82 -16.39 5.14 -6.07
N PHE A 83 -15.55 5.65 -5.15
CA PHE A 83 -15.90 5.65 -3.73
C PHE A 83 -17.09 6.57 -3.44
N LEU A 84 -17.16 7.70 -4.14
CA LEU A 84 -18.25 8.66 -4.02
C LEU A 84 -19.52 8.10 -4.68
N GLU A 85 -19.40 7.47 -5.84
CA GLU A 85 -20.52 6.78 -6.51
C GLU A 85 -21.04 5.61 -5.66
N MET A 86 -20.16 4.81 -5.04
CA MET A 86 -20.55 3.73 -4.11
C MET A 86 -21.21 4.24 -2.82
N GLU A 87 -20.69 5.31 -2.19
CA GLU A 87 -21.33 5.91 -1.02
C GLU A 87 -22.72 6.45 -1.37
N GLN A 88 -22.87 7.05 -2.56
CA GLN A 88 -24.14 7.56 -3.06
C GLN A 88 -25.13 6.45 -3.43
N GLU A 89 -24.68 5.40 -4.13
CA GLU A 89 -25.51 4.24 -4.46
C GLU A 89 -25.95 3.50 -3.19
N LYS A 90 -25.06 3.33 -2.20
CA LYS A 90 -25.41 2.70 -0.92
C LYS A 90 -26.44 3.54 -0.16
N ARG A 91 -26.32 4.87 -0.19
CA ARG A 91 -27.29 5.78 0.45
C ARG A 91 -28.64 5.76 -0.24
N LYS A 92 -28.66 5.74 -1.58
CA LYS A 92 -29.88 5.57 -2.37
C LYS A 92 -30.49 4.19 -2.17
N SER A 93 -29.68 3.13 -2.11
CA SER A 93 -30.17 1.76 -1.91
C SER A 93 -30.78 1.55 -0.53
N ILE A 94 -30.25 2.19 0.52
CA ILE A 94 -30.84 2.13 1.87
C ILE A 94 -32.20 2.86 1.90
N LEU A 95 -32.32 3.96 1.15
CA LEU A 95 -33.59 4.69 1.01
C LEU A 95 -34.62 3.91 0.17
N ASP A 96 -34.17 3.26 -0.90
CA ASP A 96 -34.98 2.40 -1.77
C ASP A 96 -35.34 1.07 -1.10
N LEU A 97 -34.51 0.54 -0.18
CA LEU A 97 -34.79 -0.72 0.53
C LEU A 97 -36.09 -0.67 1.35
N ALA A 98 -36.57 0.53 1.67
CA ALA A 98 -37.86 0.74 2.33
C ALA A 98 -39.06 0.43 1.41
N HIS A 99 -38.86 0.33 0.08
CA HIS A 99 -39.93 0.24 -0.92
C HIS A 99 -39.83 -0.98 -1.86
N VAL A 100 -38.83 -1.86 -1.74
CA VAL A 100 -38.62 -2.97 -2.69
C VAL A 100 -38.95 -4.34 -2.08
N GLY A 101 -39.75 -5.14 -2.80
CA GLY A 101 -40.10 -6.51 -2.43
C GLY A 101 -38.95 -7.51 -2.60
N MET A 102 -38.91 -8.53 -1.73
CA MET A 102 -37.82 -9.50 -1.58
C MET A 102 -37.44 -10.24 -2.89
N SER A 103 -38.36 -10.41 -3.84
CA SER A 103 -38.13 -11.09 -5.12
C SER A 103 -37.29 -10.28 -6.13
N ASP A 104 -37.39 -8.94 -6.11
CA ASP A 104 -36.62 -8.07 -7.02
C ASP A 104 -35.18 -7.86 -6.55
N LEU A 105 -34.92 -8.03 -5.26
CA LEU A 105 -33.58 -7.91 -4.65
C LEU A 105 -32.65 -9.05 -5.09
N VAL A 106 -33.16 -10.27 -5.18
CA VAL A 106 -32.37 -11.47 -5.54
C VAL A 106 -31.91 -11.40 -7.01
N ASN A 107 -32.75 -10.91 -7.92
CA ASN A 107 -32.42 -10.83 -9.33
C ASN A 107 -31.49 -9.63 -9.63
N LYS A 108 -31.73 -8.47 -8.99
CA LYS A 108 -30.82 -7.31 -9.06
C LYS A 108 -29.44 -7.64 -8.46
N GLN A 109 -29.37 -8.45 -7.39
CA GLN A 109 -28.09 -8.88 -6.81
C GLN A 109 -27.23 -9.67 -7.79
N LYS A 110 -27.81 -10.65 -8.52
CA LYS A 110 -27.05 -11.51 -9.45
C LYS A 110 -26.46 -10.72 -10.62
N VAL A 111 -27.22 -9.77 -11.16
CA VAL A 111 -26.76 -8.92 -12.28
C VAL A 111 -25.72 -7.91 -11.80
N ALA A 112 -25.94 -7.29 -10.64
CA ALA A 112 -24.98 -6.37 -10.03
C ALA A 112 -23.65 -7.08 -9.67
N GLN A 113 -23.70 -8.35 -9.23
CA GLN A 113 -22.49 -9.13 -8.97
C GLN A 113 -21.68 -9.38 -10.25
N ARG A 114 -22.31 -9.72 -11.37
CA ARG A 114 -21.62 -9.96 -12.65
C ARG A 114 -21.00 -8.68 -13.21
N ILE A 115 -21.71 -7.56 -13.14
CA ILE A 115 -21.17 -6.26 -13.57
C ILE A 115 -20.02 -5.82 -12.67
N ARG A 116 -20.08 -6.07 -11.35
CA ARG A 116 -18.96 -5.83 -10.43
C ARG A 116 -17.74 -6.67 -10.80
N LEU A 117 -17.91 -7.94 -11.16
CA LEU A 117 -16.83 -8.85 -11.57
C LEU A 117 -16.12 -8.41 -12.86
N ILE A 118 -16.84 -7.77 -13.78
CA ILE A 118 -16.29 -7.22 -15.02
C ILE A 118 -15.68 -5.83 -14.79
N ALA A 119 -16.34 -4.97 -13.99
CA ALA A 119 -15.83 -3.67 -13.57
C ALA A 119 -14.54 -3.78 -12.75
N LEU A 120 -14.38 -4.90 -12.05
CA LEU A 120 -13.11 -5.37 -11.50
C LEU A 120 -12.02 -5.18 -12.59
N PHE A 121 -12.02 -5.92 -13.69
CA PHE A 121 -10.90 -5.86 -14.65
C PHE A 121 -10.80 -4.59 -15.50
N SER A 122 -11.87 -3.79 -15.61
CA SER A 122 -11.93 -2.62 -16.49
C SER A 122 -11.16 -1.38 -16.01
N ARG A 123 -10.85 -1.22 -14.71
CA ARG A 123 -10.22 0.01 -14.17
C ARG A 123 -8.83 -0.18 -13.55
N LEU A 124 -8.02 -1.08 -14.13
CA LEU A 124 -6.61 -1.32 -13.74
C LEU A 124 -5.67 -0.09 -13.76
N PRO A 125 -5.73 0.87 -14.70
CA PRO A 125 -4.62 1.80 -14.91
C PRO A 125 -4.37 2.78 -13.75
N ARG A 126 -5.39 3.12 -12.96
CA ARG A 126 -5.21 4.05 -11.81
C ARG A 126 -4.79 3.36 -10.51
N ILE A 127 -5.21 2.11 -10.28
CA ILE A 127 -4.67 1.28 -9.18
C ILE A 127 -3.20 0.95 -9.46
N ALA A 128 -2.88 0.64 -10.73
CA ALA A 128 -1.50 0.53 -11.18
C ALA A 128 -0.73 1.86 -10.95
N GLY A 129 -1.37 3.01 -11.15
CA GLY A 129 -0.81 4.32 -10.78
C GLY A 129 -0.48 4.45 -9.29
N GLY A 130 -1.43 4.14 -8.39
CA GLY A 130 -1.18 4.16 -6.94
C GLY A 130 -0.10 3.17 -6.48
N GLY A 131 -0.13 1.95 -7.03
CA GLY A 131 0.89 0.93 -6.82
C GLY A 131 2.28 1.33 -7.36
N LEU A 132 2.35 2.03 -8.49
CA LEU A 132 3.59 2.56 -9.06
C LEU A 132 4.24 3.56 -8.13
N PHE A 133 3.51 4.57 -7.65
CA PHE A 133 4.07 5.58 -6.75
C PHE A 133 4.51 4.97 -5.42
N ALA A 134 3.74 4.03 -4.88
CA ALA A 134 4.15 3.28 -3.69
C ALA A 134 5.44 2.48 -3.94
N ALA A 135 5.50 1.73 -5.04
CA ALA A 135 6.69 0.95 -5.42
C ALA A 135 7.92 1.84 -5.59
N VAL A 136 7.80 2.97 -6.29
CA VAL A 136 8.89 3.94 -6.46
C VAL A 136 9.40 4.44 -5.10
N GLY A 137 8.50 4.77 -4.17
CA GLY A 137 8.89 5.17 -2.82
C GLY A 137 9.68 4.10 -2.06
N VAL A 138 9.25 2.85 -2.17
CA VAL A 138 9.95 1.70 -1.57
C VAL A 138 11.31 1.47 -2.22
N LEU A 139 11.40 1.57 -3.55
CA LEU A 139 12.66 1.44 -4.27
C LEU A 139 13.65 2.53 -3.84
N VAL A 140 13.22 3.79 -3.87
CA VAL A 140 14.06 4.92 -3.45
C VAL A 140 14.56 4.70 -2.03
N MET A 141 13.67 4.36 -1.10
CA MET A 141 14.06 4.05 0.26
C MET A 141 15.05 2.86 0.34
N HIS A 142 14.85 1.80 -0.44
CA HIS A 142 15.71 0.61 -0.41
C HIS A 142 17.14 0.94 -0.85
N TYR A 143 17.30 1.67 -1.95
CA TYR A 143 18.62 2.09 -2.42
C TYR A 143 19.26 3.15 -1.51
N LEU A 144 18.48 4.12 -1.02
CA LEU A 144 18.99 5.08 -0.03
C LEU A 144 19.40 4.40 1.27
N GLY A 145 18.67 3.36 1.69
CA GLY A 145 18.99 2.54 2.87
C GLY A 145 20.31 1.79 2.71
N MET A 146 20.52 1.18 1.55
CA MET A 146 21.81 0.55 1.23
C MET A 146 22.94 1.57 1.15
N MET A 147 22.72 2.75 0.55
CA MET A 147 23.71 3.83 0.50
C MET A 147 23.99 4.45 1.87
N ALA A 148 23.08 4.32 2.83
CA ALA A 148 23.28 4.80 4.20
C ALA A 148 24.29 3.94 4.98
N GLN A 149 24.53 2.70 4.56
CA GLN A 149 25.50 1.81 5.20
C GLN A 149 26.92 2.28 4.91
N ARG A 150 27.65 2.62 5.97
CA ARG A 150 29.08 2.91 5.94
C ARG A 150 29.83 1.63 6.24
N THR A 151 30.32 0.98 5.17
CA THR A 151 31.18 -0.20 5.27
C THR A 151 32.40 0.03 4.40
N GLU A 152 33.60 -0.24 4.90
CA GLU A 152 34.86 -0.15 4.12
C GLU A 152 35.02 -1.33 3.14
N THR A 153 33.94 -1.72 2.47
CA THR A 153 33.90 -2.82 1.51
C THR A 153 33.29 -2.34 0.20
N THR A 154 33.83 -2.84 -0.91
CA THR A 154 33.33 -2.50 -2.25
C THR A 154 32.01 -3.23 -2.50
N MET A 155 30.88 -2.52 -2.45
CA MET A 155 29.57 -3.07 -2.79
C MET A 155 29.38 -3.17 -4.31
N HIS A 156 29.32 -4.39 -4.84
CA HIS A 156 28.99 -4.62 -6.24
C HIS A 156 27.48 -4.82 -6.43
N LEU A 157 26.83 -3.87 -7.10
CA LEU A 157 25.44 -3.99 -7.53
C LEU A 157 25.37 -4.67 -8.88
N THR A 158 24.88 -5.90 -8.93
CA THR A 158 24.58 -6.55 -10.21
C THR A 158 23.31 -5.94 -10.79
N THR A 159 23.45 -5.09 -11.80
CA THR A 159 22.34 -4.36 -12.44
C THR A 159 21.18 -5.27 -12.84
N GLY A 160 21.46 -6.48 -13.34
CA GLY A 160 20.42 -7.43 -13.73
C GLY A 160 19.52 -7.86 -12.55
N LEU A 161 20.10 -8.06 -11.37
CA LEU A 161 19.36 -8.47 -10.18
C LEU A 161 18.55 -7.32 -9.58
N VAL A 162 19.10 -6.10 -9.66
CA VAL A 162 18.43 -4.84 -9.32
C VAL A 162 17.20 -4.60 -10.19
N VAL A 163 17.31 -4.80 -11.50
CA VAL A 163 16.17 -4.64 -12.41
C VAL A 163 15.09 -5.70 -12.14
N LEU A 164 15.50 -6.95 -11.91
CA LEU A 164 14.57 -8.03 -11.59
C LEU A 164 13.82 -7.77 -10.28
N SER A 165 14.51 -7.36 -9.22
CA SER A 165 13.87 -7.04 -7.94
C SER A 165 12.91 -5.85 -8.05
N THR A 166 13.27 -4.85 -8.84
CA THR A 166 12.42 -3.69 -9.18
C THR A 166 11.11 -4.13 -9.83
N ILE A 167 11.18 -5.02 -10.81
CA ILE A 167 9.99 -5.54 -11.50
C ILE A 167 9.09 -6.31 -10.52
N ILE A 168 9.68 -7.17 -9.69
CA ILE A 168 8.93 -7.94 -8.68
C ILE A 168 8.28 -7.00 -7.67
N ALA A 169 9.00 -6.00 -7.17
CA ALA A 169 8.48 -4.99 -6.24
C ALA A 169 7.29 -4.23 -6.85
N PHE A 170 7.39 -3.87 -8.13
CA PHE A 170 6.30 -3.19 -8.84
C PHE A 170 5.05 -4.08 -9.00
N VAL A 171 5.24 -5.33 -9.40
CA VAL A 171 4.16 -6.31 -9.56
C VAL A 171 3.49 -6.59 -8.21
N THR A 172 4.28 -6.82 -7.17
CA THR A 172 3.77 -7.11 -5.82
C THR A 172 3.07 -5.90 -5.20
N ALA A 173 3.59 -4.69 -5.34
CA ALA A 173 2.92 -3.47 -4.87
C ALA A 173 1.57 -3.27 -5.58
N THR A 174 1.54 -3.47 -6.90
CA THR A 174 0.30 -3.40 -7.68
C THR A 174 -0.70 -4.47 -7.24
N ALA A 175 -0.24 -5.70 -6.99
CA ALA A 175 -1.07 -6.79 -6.48
C ALA A 175 -1.60 -6.52 -5.07
N ALA A 176 -0.78 -5.97 -4.16
CA ALA A 176 -1.19 -5.62 -2.81
C ALA A 176 -2.29 -4.55 -2.81
N PHE A 177 -2.12 -3.50 -3.62
CA PHE A 177 -3.15 -2.47 -3.80
C PHE A 177 -4.43 -3.06 -4.40
N TRP A 178 -4.29 -3.98 -5.36
CA TRP A 178 -5.43 -4.70 -5.92
C TRP A 178 -6.21 -5.51 -4.87
N ILE A 179 -5.52 -6.23 -3.98
CA ILE A 179 -6.14 -7.01 -2.91
C ILE A 179 -6.83 -6.11 -1.89
N ILE A 180 -6.14 -5.09 -1.37
CA ILE A 180 -6.65 -4.21 -0.29
C ILE A 180 -7.90 -3.47 -0.75
N PHE A 181 -7.88 -2.88 -1.95
CA PHE A 181 -8.98 -2.05 -2.41
C PHE A 181 -10.13 -2.84 -3.05
N ARG A 182 -9.86 -4.06 -3.54
CA ARG A 182 -10.85 -4.83 -4.31
C ARG A 182 -11.25 -6.15 -3.68
N ALA A 183 -10.30 -7.00 -3.30
CA ALA A 183 -10.60 -8.32 -2.73
C ALA A 183 -11.22 -8.21 -1.34
N VAL A 184 -10.65 -7.38 -0.46
CA VAL A 184 -11.15 -7.23 0.93
C VAL A 184 -12.55 -6.59 0.99
N ARG A 185 -12.85 -5.65 0.09
CA ARG A 185 -14.18 -5.02 0.04
C ARG A 185 -15.29 -5.94 -0.50
N GLN A 186 -14.94 -7.04 -1.16
CA GLN A 186 -15.93 -7.98 -1.72
C GLN A 186 -16.40 -9.05 -0.74
N SER A 187 -15.75 -9.18 0.43
CA SER A 187 -16.05 -10.22 1.42
C SER A 187 -16.78 -9.73 2.69
N PRO A 188 -17.86 -8.90 2.64
CA PRO A 188 -18.67 -8.64 3.83
C PRO A 188 -19.68 -9.77 4.14
N GLN A 189 -19.59 -10.94 3.49
CA GLN A 189 -20.63 -11.99 3.52
C GLN A 189 -20.17 -13.33 4.15
N LEU A 190 -19.00 -13.38 4.80
CA LEU A 190 -18.39 -14.64 5.28
C LEU A 190 -18.36 -14.81 6.81
N PHE A 191 -18.99 -13.90 7.56
CA PHE A 191 -19.22 -14.09 9.00
C PHE A 191 -20.70 -13.84 9.30
N PRO A 192 -21.45 -14.88 9.72
CA PRO A 192 -22.84 -14.75 10.17
C PRO A 192 -22.97 -13.98 11.48
#